data_AF-A0A7Y5Y965-F1
#
_entry.id   AF-A0A7Y5Y965-F1
#
_cell.length_a   1.000
_cell.length_b   1.000
_cell.length_c   1.000
_cell.angle_alpha   90.00
_cell.angle_beta   90.00
_cell.angle_gamma   90.00
#
_symmetry.space_group_name_H-M   'P 1'
#
loop_
_entity.id
_entity.type
_entity.pdbx_description
1 polymer ?
#
loop_
_entity_poly.entity_id
_entity_poly.type
_entity_poly.pdbx_seq_one_letter_code
_entity_poly.pdbx_strand_id
1 'polypeptide(L)' 'MGLWGYVLMSISMVVVWGAIITGIVLLARSLRAPSPYGTHPQPPRVAEDVLAERFARGEIDASEYRDRLAVLRGHPGT' A
#
# COMPACT_ATOMS: atom_id res chain seq x y z
N MET A 1 -44.46 12.09 -17.51
CA MET A 1 -43.00 12.00 -17.43
C MET A 1 -42.60 10.57 -17.75
N GLY A 2 -42.09 10.33 -18.96
CA GLY A 2 -41.95 8.97 -19.50
C GLY A 2 -40.84 8.17 -18.82
N LEU A 3 -41.00 6.84 -18.77
CA LEU A 3 -40.03 5.85 -18.29
C LEU A 3 -38.61 6.10 -18.80
N TRP A 4 -38.47 6.59 -20.04
CA TRP A 4 -37.20 7.00 -20.65
C TRP A 4 -36.44 8.07 -19.86
N GLY A 5 -37.12 9.04 -19.25
CA GLY A 5 -36.48 10.05 -18.41
C GLY A 5 -35.93 9.46 -17.11
N TYR A 6 -36.67 8.53 -16.49
CA TYR A 6 -36.21 7.84 -15.28
C TYR A 6 -35.01 6.93 -15.55
N VAL A 7 -34.99 6.24 -16.69
CA VAL A 7 -33.86 5.39 -17.10
C VAL A 7 -32.61 6.24 -17.38
N LEU A 8 -32.74 7.34 -18.11
CA LEU A 8 -31.60 8.24 -18.35
C LEU A 8 -31.07 8.85 -17.05
N MET A 9 -31.96 9.24 -16.15
CA MET A 9 -31.58 9.80 -14.85
C MET A 9 -30.86 8.76 -13.97
N SER A 10 -31.35 7.53 -13.89
CA SER A 10 -30.70 6.48 -13.10
C SER A 10 -29.33 6.09 -13.66
N ILE A 11 -29.20 6.01 -14.98
CA ILE A 11 -27.92 5.76 -15.65
C ILE A 11 -26.93 6.89 -15.32
N SER A 12 -27.34 8.15 -15.46
CA SER A 12 -26.45 9.29 -15.15
C SER A 12 -25.99 9.27 -13.69
N MET A 13 -26.87 8.91 -12.75
CA MET A 13 -26.56 8.83 -11.33
C MET A 13 -25.50 7.76 -11.07
N VAL A 14 -25.67 6.56 -11.62
CA VAL A 14 -24.70 5.46 -11.48
C VAL A 14 -23.37 5.81 -12.14
N VAL A 15 -23.38 6.45 -13.31
CA VAL A 15 -22.15 6.88 -13.99
C VAL A 15 -21.40 7.93 -13.16
N VAL A 16 -22.09 8.93 -12.61
CA VAL A 16 -21.48 9.95 -11.75
C VAL A 16 -20.88 9.31 -10.50
N TRP A 17 -21.63 8.47 -9.80
CA TRP A 17 -21.11 7.77 -8.62
C TRP A 17 -19.97 6.82 -8.95
N GLY A 18 -20.06 6.09 -10.06
CA GLY A 18 -19.01 5.22 -10.56
C GLY A 18 -17.73 6.00 -10.86
N ALA A 19 -17.83 7.16 -11.50
CA ALA A 19 -16.71 8.05 -11.77
C ALA A 19 -16.09 8.59 -10.48
N ILE A 20 -16.91 9.01 -9.50
CA ILE A 20 -16.43 9.49 -8.20
C ILE A 20 -15.68 8.38 -7.46
N ILE A 21 -16.28 7.19 -7.34
CA ILE A 21 -15.65 6.04 -6.68
C ILE A 21 -14.35 5.66 -7.39
N THR A 22 -14.37 5.59 -8.73
CA THR A 22 -13.18 5.30 -9.53
C THR A 22 -12.09 6.33 -9.29
N GLY A 23 -12.43 7.62 -9.26
CA GLY A 23 -11.50 8.70 -8.95
C GLY A 23 -10.90 8.57 -7.54
N ILE A 24 -11.73 8.29 -6.53
CA ILE A 24 -11.27 8.07 -5.15
C ILE A 24 -10.36 6.84 -5.07
N VAL A 25 -10.73 5.73 -5.72
CA VAL A 25 -9.94 4.49 -5.74
C VAL A 25 -8.61 4.72 -6.45
N LEU A 26 -8.60 5.42 -7.60
CA LEU A 26 -7.38 5.75 -8.33
C LEU A 26 -6.47 6.68 -7.52
N LEU A 27 -7.03 7.66 -6.81
CA LEU A 27 -6.28 8.56 -5.94
C LEU A 27 -5.73 7.83 -4.70
N ALA A 28 -6.56 7.03 -4.04
CA ALA A 28 -6.11 6.19 -2.93
C ALA A 28 -5.04 5.19 -3.40
N ARG A 29 -5.21 4.62 -4.60
CA ARG A 29 -4.23 3.73 -5.22
C ARG A 29 -2.95 4.47 -5.60
N SER A 30 -3.00 5.73 -6.06
CA SER A 30 -1.78 6.48 -6.39
C SER A 30 -1.02 6.89 -5.14
N LEU A 31 -1.72 7.22 -4.06
CA LEU A 31 -1.13 7.50 -2.75
C LEU A 31 -0.56 6.23 -2.10
N ARG A 32 -1.16 5.07 -2.34
CA ARG A 32 -0.71 3.77 -1.83
C ARG A 32 0.22 3.02 -2.78
N ALA A 33 0.33 3.46 -4.04
CA ALA A 33 1.19 2.83 -5.02
C ALA A 33 2.62 3.09 -4.57
N PRO A 34 3.37 2.04 -4.19
CA PRO A 34 4.81 2.16 -4.12
C PRO A 34 5.25 2.58 -5.52
N SER A 35 6.15 3.56 -5.59
CA SER A 35 6.70 4.11 -6.83
C SER A 35 6.85 3.03 -7.93
N PRO A 36 6.49 3.29 -9.20
CA PRO A 36 6.61 2.31 -10.30
C PRO A 36 8.05 1.82 -10.56
N TYR A 37 9.04 2.39 -9.87
CA TYR A 37 10.39 1.82 -9.74
C TYR A 37 10.49 0.70 -8.67
N GLY A 38 9.37 0.05 -8.33
CA GLY A 38 9.27 -1.00 -7.33
C GLY A 38 9.48 -2.43 -7.85
N THR A 39 9.94 -2.62 -9.10
CA THR A 39 10.58 -3.89 -9.50
C THR A 39 12.04 -3.91 -9.03
N HIS A 40 12.24 -3.65 -7.73
CA HIS A 40 13.50 -3.91 -7.05
C HIS A 40 13.16 -4.75 -5.82
N PRO A 41 13.94 -5.80 -5.49
CA PRO A 41 13.82 -6.50 -4.22
C PRO A 41 13.80 -5.44 -3.12
N GLN A 42 12.81 -5.52 -2.21
CA GLN A 42 12.63 -4.48 -1.20
C GLN A 42 13.97 -4.18 -0.50
N PRO A 43 14.40 -2.90 -0.45
CA PRO A 43 15.67 -2.57 0.15
C PRO A 43 15.66 -2.96 1.64
N PRO A 44 16.84 -3.27 2.22
CA PRO A 44 17.00 -3.65 3.62
C PRO A 44 16.27 -2.74 4.61
N ARG A 45 16.10 -1.47 4.26
CA ARG A 45 15.45 -0.44 5.09
C ARG A 45 14.01 -0.79 5.50
N VAL A 46 13.19 -1.40 4.63
CA VAL A 46 11.81 -1.76 5.01
C VAL A 46 11.80 -2.94 6.00
N ALA A 47 12.74 -3.88 5.86
CA ALA A 47 12.90 -4.97 6.82
C ALA A 47 13.46 -4.47 8.17
N GLU A 48 14.37 -3.50 8.15
CA GLU A 48 14.87 -2.79 9.34
C GLU A 48 13.73 -2.02 10.04
N ASP A 49 12.87 -1.32 9.29
CA ASP A 49 11.73 -0.56 9.83
C ASP A 49 10.70 -1.48 10.53
N VAL A 50 10.44 -2.67 9.98
CA VAL A 50 9.56 -3.67 10.61
C VAL A 50 10.18 -4.24 11.89
N LEU A 51 11.50 -4.43 11.92
CA LEU A 51 12.21 -4.87 13.13
C LEU A 51 12.23 -3.77 14.20
N ALA A 52 12.45 -2.52 13.82
CA ALA A 52 12.45 -1.37 14.73
C ALA A 52 11.07 -1.13 15.36
N GLU A 53 9.99 -1.27 14.58
CA GLU A 53 8.61 -1.19 15.07
C GLU A 53 8.30 -2.28 16.10
N ARG A 54 8.75 -3.52 15.86
CA ARG A 54 8.56 -4.65 16.81
C ARG A 54 9.43 -4.52 18.06
N PHE A 55 10.64 -3.97 17.93
CA PHE A 55 11.50 -3.63 19.07
C PHE A 55 10.87 -2.52 19.92
N ALA A 56 10.34 -1.46 19.30
CA ALA A 56 9.65 -0.37 20.00
C ALA A 56 8.38 -0.86 20.73
N ARG A 57 7.72 -1.88 20.17
CA ARG A 57 6.57 -2.57 20.78
C ARG A 57 6.96 -3.57 21.88
N GLY A 58 8.26 -3.86 22.05
CA GLY A 58 8.77 -4.82 23.02
C GLY A 58 8.50 -6.29 22.67
N GLU A 59 8.08 -6.58 21.42
CA GLU A 59 7.83 -7.95 20.95
C GLU A 59 9.14 -8.71 20.65
N ILE A 60 10.26 -7.99 20.50
CA ILE A 60 11.58 -8.52 20.16
C ILE A 60 12.63 -7.88 21.08
N ASP A 61 13.53 -8.70 21.61
CA ASP A 61 14.62 -8.24 22.48
C ASP A 61 15.78 -7.58 21.69
N ALA A 62 16.57 -6.74 22.36
CA ALA A 62 17.71 -6.02 21.75
C ALA A 62 18.78 -6.97 21.18
N SER A 63 18.93 -8.16 21.74
CA SER A 63 19.84 -9.19 21.23
C SER A 63 19.38 -9.74 19.88
N GLU A 64 18.11 -10.11 19.78
CA GLU A 64 17.49 -10.65 18.57
C GLU A 64 17.40 -9.60 17.44
N TYR A 65 17.19 -8.32 17.78
CA TYR A 65 17.27 -7.22 16.82
C TYR A 65 18.66 -7.14 16.15
N ARG A 66 19.73 -7.23 16.95
CA ARG A 66 21.11 -7.14 16.44
C ARG A 66 21.49 -8.34 15.59
N ASP A 67 21.08 -9.54 15.98
CA ASP A 67 21.35 -10.76 15.22
C ASP A 67 20.65 -10.74 13.86
N ARG A 68 19.38 -10.34 13.79
CA ARG A 68 18.64 -10.22 12.52
C ARG A 68 19.19 -9.11 11.62
N LEU A 69 19.61 -8.00 12.21
CA LEU A 69 20.28 -6.90 11.49
C LEU A 69 21.64 -7.33 10.92
N ALA A 70 22.40 -8.13 11.67
CA ALA A 70 23.68 -8.68 11.22
C ALA A 70 23.50 -9.68 10.07
N VAL A 71 22.48 -10.54 10.13
CA VAL A 71 22.13 -11.46 9.02
C VAL A 71 21.70 -10.67 7.78
N LEU A 72 20.86 -9.64 7.94
CA LEU A 72 20.40 -8.80 6.83
C LEU A 72 21.53 -8.02 6.16
N ARG A 73 22.53 -7.57 6.92
CA ARG A 73 23.74 -6.90 6.37
C ARG A 73 24.78 -7.89 5.84
N GLY A 74 24.81 -9.11 6.37
CA GLY A 74 25.72 -10.19 5.95
C GLY A 74 25.24 -10.96 4.72
N HIS A 75 23.99 -10.78 4.29
CA HIS A 75 23.45 -11.27 3.02
C HIS A 75 23.22 -10.11 2.02
N PRO A 76 24.29 -9.48 1.51
CA PRO A 76 24.17 -8.74 0.25
C PRO A 76 23.89 -9.78 -0.83
N GLY A 77 22.69 -9.72 -1.41
CA GLY A 77 22.24 -10.70 -2.41
C GLY A 77 23.31 -11.00 -3.47
N THR A 78 23.66 -12.27 -3.57
CA THR A 78 24.24 -12.88 -4.78
C THR A 78 23.13 -13.48 -5.61
#